data_AF-A0A8C1J4R3-F1
#
_entry.id   AF-A0A8C1J4R3-F1
#
_cell.length_a   1.000
_cell.length_b   1.000
_cell.length_c   1.000
_cell.angle_alpha   90.00
_cell.angle_beta   90.00
_cell.angle_gamma   90.00
#
_symmetry.space_group_name_H-M   'P 1'
#
loop_
_entity.id
_entity.type
_entity.pdbx_description
1 polymer ?
#
loop_
_entity_poly.entity_id
_entity_poly.type
_entity_poly.pdbx_seq_one_letter_code
_entity_poly.pdbx_strand_id
1 'polypeptide(L)'
;MSGRVGDLSPKQTGALAQFREKIADVLDQLPNQTDHYLLRWLRARSFNVPKSEAMIRKHLEFRRHMKVDTIVDDWKPPEVIERYVAGGLCGYDREGSPVWYDIIGPLDPKGLLLSASKQDCLRTKVRDAELLRQECEKQSKKLGKYIESITIIYDCEGLGMKHLWKPAVEVYGEILTMFEENYPESLKKVLLIKANWKEVLRNYVDADQLPAVYGGSMTDPDGDPLCKTMLRYGGVVPKSYYVRDSIKMKYDQCITISRGSSYQLDYEVLFPNCVLRWQFASEGSDIGFGLFLKTKGNETKKVEAMQAILPSERYNSHLVPEDGSYTCEEPGIYVVRFDNTYSVLHSKKVSFTVDVLLPEGHTGKQA
;
A
#
# COMPACT_ATOMS: atom_id res chain seq x y z
N MET A 1 11.26 4.50 31.79
CA MET A 1 12.20 5.19 30.87
C MET A 1 11.83 4.83 29.45
N SER A 2 11.42 5.83 28.67
CA SER A 2 10.90 5.70 27.30
C SER A 2 11.96 5.38 26.24
N GLY A 3 13.25 5.46 26.58
CA GLY A 3 14.31 5.24 25.61
C GLY A 3 14.53 6.43 24.66
N ARG A 4 14.12 7.63 25.10
CA ARG A 4 14.36 8.91 24.43
C ARG A 4 15.40 9.73 25.20
N VAL A 5 16.01 10.70 24.53
CA VAL A 5 16.95 11.64 25.16
C VAL A 5 16.29 12.31 26.35
N GLY A 6 17.01 12.37 27.49
CA GLY A 6 16.48 12.87 28.77
C GLY A 6 15.69 11.84 29.58
N ASP A 7 15.36 10.66 29.02
CA ASP A 7 14.57 9.61 29.67
C ASP A 7 15.12 8.21 29.34
N LEU A 8 16.44 8.04 29.57
CA LEU A 8 17.17 6.78 29.45
C LEU A 8 17.44 6.15 30.83
N SER A 9 17.21 4.84 30.93
CA SER A 9 17.72 4.01 32.04
C SER A 9 19.23 3.74 31.90
N PRO A 10 19.94 3.35 32.97
CA PRO A 10 21.36 2.98 32.88
C PRO A 10 21.65 1.91 31.83
N LYS A 11 20.75 0.91 31.69
CA LYS A 11 20.86 -0.14 30.67
C LYS A 11 20.75 0.42 29.24
N GLN A 12 19.84 1.36 29.03
CA GLN A 12 19.66 2.01 27.71
C GLN A 12 20.84 2.92 27.37
N THR A 13 21.38 3.65 28.35
CA THR A 13 22.59 4.45 28.18
C THR A 13 23.79 3.58 27.80
N GLY A 14 23.98 2.44 28.48
CA GLY A 14 25.02 1.47 28.13
C GLY A 14 24.84 0.89 26.72
N ALA A 15 23.61 0.54 26.34
CA ALA A 15 23.31 0.06 24.99
C ALA A 15 23.57 1.11 23.90
N LEU A 16 23.27 2.39 24.17
CA LEU A 16 23.56 3.50 23.26
C LEU A 16 25.08 3.70 23.08
N ALA A 17 25.85 3.66 24.16
CA ALA A 17 27.31 3.76 24.09
C ALA A 17 27.91 2.60 23.29
N GLN A 18 27.50 1.36 23.59
CA GLN A 18 27.94 0.17 22.86
C GLN A 18 27.56 0.23 21.37
N PHE A 19 26.34 0.68 21.08
CA PHE A 19 25.87 0.82 19.70
C PHE A 19 26.69 1.85 18.92
N ARG A 20 27.00 3.00 19.53
CA ARG A 20 27.86 4.03 18.93
C ARG A 20 29.27 3.53 18.62
N GLU A 21 29.86 2.74 19.53
CA GLU A 21 31.17 2.09 19.31
C GLU A 21 31.12 1.10 18.15
N LYS A 22 30.08 0.26 18.10
CA LYS A 22 29.87 -0.79 17.08
C LYS A 22 29.72 -0.27 15.65
N ILE A 23 29.25 0.97 15.50
CA ILE A 23 29.03 1.60 14.19
C ILE A 23 30.01 2.74 13.92
N ALA A 24 31.07 2.86 14.72
CA ALA A 24 32.03 3.96 14.61
C ALA A 24 32.67 4.06 13.21
N ASP A 25 32.79 2.93 12.51
CA ASP A 25 33.31 2.80 11.14
C ASP A 25 32.40 3.41 10.06
N VAL A 26 31.11 3.62 10.36
CA VAL A 26 30.12 4.15 9.42
C VAL A 26 29.35 5.37 9.96
N LEU A 27 29.76 5.90 11.12
CA LEU A 27 29.03 6.96 11.82
C LEU A 27 29.00 8.27 11.02
N ASP A 28 30.06 8.58 10.28
CA ASP A 28 30.22 9.74 9.41
C ASP A 28 29.36 9.66 8.13
N GLN A 29 28.97 8.46 7.72
CA GLN A 29 28.09 8.21 6.57
C GLN A 29 26.59 8.36 6.90
N LEU A 30 26.24 8.47 8.19
CA LEU A 30 24.85 8.66 8.60
C LEU A 30 24.39 10.10 8.34
N PRO A 31 23.09 10.30 8.04
CA PRO A 31 22.55 11.65 7.86
C PRO A 31 22.60 12.50 9.14
N ASN A 32 22.74 11.88 10.32
CA ASN A 32 22.84 12.56 11.60
C ASN A 32 23.47 11.65 12.67
N GLN A 33 24.39 12.18 13.49
CA GLN A 33 25.10 11.43 14.55
C GLN A 33 24.54 11.65 15.97
N THR A 34 23.44 12.39 16.12
CA THR A 34 22.81 12.70 17.41
C THR A 34 22.27 11.45 18.10
N ASP A 35 22.20 11.51 19.44
CA ASP A 35 21.58 10.45 20.24
C ASP A 35 20.14 10.19 19.82
N HIS A 36 19.39 11.25 19.48
CA HIS A 36 18.04 11.10 18.97
C HIS A 36 17.98 10.18 17.73
N TYR A 37 18.85 10.43 16.74
CA TYR A 37 18.90 9.61 15.54
C TYR A 37 19.23 8.15 15.86
N LEU A 38 20.26 7.91 16.68
CA LEU A 38 20.71 6.56 17.04
C LEU A 38 19.68 5.79 17.87
N LEU A 39 18.98 6.48 18.78
CA LEU A 39 17.97 5.86 19.64
C LEU A 39 16.76 5.34 18.87
N ARG A 40 16.45 5.86 17.68
CA ARG A 40 15.37 5.29 16.83
C ARG A 40 15.64 3.83 16.46
N TRP A 41 16.87 3.53 16.04
CA TRP A 41 17.30 2.17 15.68
C TRP A 41 17.27 1.23 16.87
N LEU A 42 17.73 1.71 18.03
CA LEU A 42 17.70 0.96 19.28
C LEU A 42 16.26 0.67 19.72
N ARG A 43 15.38 1.67 19.76
CA ARG A 43 13.97 1.47 20.13
C ARG A 43 13.26 0.48 19.20
N ALA A 44 13.47 0.59 17.89
CA ALA A 44 12.90 -0.30 16.89
C ALA A 44 13.32 -1.78 17.02
N ARG A 45 14.38 -2.06 17.79
CA ARG A 45 14.84 -3.42 18.08
C ARG A 45 14.92 -3.70 19.58
N SER A 46 14.14 -2.98 20.38
CA SER A 46 14.03 -3.16 21.84
C SER A 46 15.40 -3.12 22.55
N PHE A 47 16.28 -2.22 22.12
CA PHE A 47 17.66 -2.05 22.57
C PHE A 47 18.55 -3.28 22.37
N ASN A 48 18.21 -4.17 21.42
CA ASN A 48 19.09 -5.24 20.97
C ASN A 48 20.17 -4.65 20.04
N VAL A 49 21.37 -4.44 20.58
CA VAL A 49 22.49 -3.80 19.86
C VAL A 49 22.84 -4.53 18.55
N PRO A 50 23.04 -5.87 18.51
CA PRO A 50 23.35 -6.57 17.26
C PRO A 50 22.28 -6.41 16.17
N LYS A 51 20.99 -6.49 16.53
CA LYS A 51 19.89 -6.28 15.56
C LYS A 51 19.78 -4.83 15.10
N SER A 52 20.07 -3.87 15.98
CA SER A 52 20.07 -2.43 15.66
C SER A 52 21.21 -2.09 14.70
N GLU A 53 22.39 -2.68 14.92
CA GLU A 53 23.56 -2.58 14.04
C GLU A 53 23.26 -3.14 12.65
N ALA A 54 22.70 -4.35 12.56
CA ALA A 54 22.33 -4.94 11.28
C ALA A 54 21.32 -4.05 10.52
N MET A 55 20.34 -3.48 11.23
CA MET A 55 19.32 -2.62 10.64
C MET A 55 19.92 -1.32 10.09
N ILE A 56 20.75 -0.61 10.85
CA ILE A 56 21.32 0.68 10.40
C ILE A 56 22.34 0.49 9.25
N ARG A 57 23.06 -0.64 9.22
CA ARG A 57 23.96 -0.98 8.11
C ARG A 57 23.17 -1.27 6.82
N LYS A 58 22.06 -2.04 6.91
CA LYS A 58 21.14 -2.23 5.78
C LYS A 58 20.55 -0.90 5.30
N HIS A 59 20.23 0.01 6.22
CA HIS A 59 19.77 1.35 5.86
C HIS A 59 20.82 2.14 5.07
N LEU A 60 22.11 2.08 5.42
CA LEU A 60 23.18 2.73 4.65
C LEU A 60 23.28 2.20 3.22
N GLU A 61 23.16 0.88 3.03
CA GLU A 61 23.11 0.28 1.69
C GLU A 61 21.92 0.80 0.88
N PHE A 62 20.75 0.87 1.51
CA PHE A 62 19.55 1.46 0.93
C PHE A 62 19.75 2.93 0.56
N ARG A 63 20.34 3.74 1.44
CA ARG A 63 20.62 5.16 1.18
C ARG A 63 21.47 5.32 -0.07
N ARG A 64 22.53 4.52 -0.21
CA ARG A 64 23.42 4.52 -1.37
C ARG A 64 22.69 4.08 -2.64
N HIS A 65 21.92 2.99 -2.57
CA HIS A 65 21.21 2.44 -3.74
C HIS A 65 20.13 3.40 -4.26
N MET A 66 19.36 4.01 -3.37
CA MET A 66 18.28 4.93 -3.73
C MET A 66 18.76 6.36 -3.97
N LYS A 67 20.04 6.66 -3.69
CA LYS A 67 20.62 8.02 -3.70
C LYS A 67 19.83 8.97 -2.80
N VAL A 68 19.58 8.54 -1.57
CA VAL A 68 18.70 9.24 -0.63
C VAL A 68 19.27 10.61 -0.26
N ASP A 69 20.59 10.73 -0.13
CA ASP A 69 21.24 11.97 0.31
C ASP A 69 20.98 13.16 -0.62
N THR A 70 20.72 12.92 -1.91
CA THR A 70 20.43 13.98 -2.89
C THR A 70 19.02 13.89 -3.47
N ILE A 71 18.17 12.99 -2.98
CA ILE A 71 16.88 12.69 -3.62
C ILE A 71 15.90 13.86 -3.62
N VAL A 72 15.99 14.75 -2.64
CA VAL A 72 15.12 15.92 -2.53
C VAL A 72 15.46 16.97 -3.59
N ASP A 73 16.75 17.11 -3.90
CA ASP A 73 17.27 18.16 -4.77
C ASP A 73 17.41 17.70 -6.24
N ASP A 74 17.95 16.49 -6.45
CA ASP A 74 18.37 16.01 -7.76
C ASP A 74 17.29 15.21 -8.50
N TRP A 75 16.24 14.78 -7.80
CA TRP A 75 15.24 13.86 -8.35
C TRP A 75 13.83 14.42 -8.25
N LYS A 76 13.12 14.40 -9.39
CA LYS A 76 11.71 14.76 -9.49
C LYS A 76 10.89 13.52 -9.85
N PRO A 77 9.74 13.30 -9.21
CA PRO A 77 8.82 12.26 -9.65
C PRO A 77 8.36 12.51 -11.08
N PRO A 78 8.03 11.45 -11.85
CA PRO A 78 7.34 11.59 -13.12
C PRO A 78 6.06 12.42 -12.97
N GLU A 79 5.72 13.22 -13.98
CA GLU A 79 4.55 14.10 -13.98
C GLU A 79 3.25 13.37 -13.61
N VAL A 80 3.08 12.13 -14.08
CA VAL A 80 1.92 11.30 -13.75
C VAL A 80 1.81 11.00 -12.25
N ILE A 81 2.94 10.81 -11.57
CA ILE A 81 2.97 10.64 -10.12
C ILE A 81 2.68 11.98 -9.44
N GLU A 82 3.33 13.06 -9.87
CA GLU A 82 3.13 14.39 -9.29
C GLU A 82 1.67 14.88 -9.40
N ARG A 83 0.94 14.48 -10.43
CA ARG A 83 -0.45 14.90 -10.63
C ARG A 83 -1.48 13.94 -10.03
N TYR A 84 -1.26 12.64 -10.12
CA TYR A 84 -2.30 11.64 -9.85
C TYR A 84 -2.05 10.78 -8.60
N VAL A 85 -0.88 10.85 -7.96
CA VAL A 85 -0.72 10.30 -6.60
C VAL A 85 -1.33 11.27 -5.61
N ALA A 86 -2.45 10.84 -5.03
CA ALA A 86 -3.20 11.60 -4.05
C ALA A 86 -2.47 11.64 -2.69
N GLY A 87 -2.69 12.72 -1.95
CA GLY A 87 -2.05 12.99 -0.67
C GLY A 87 -1.05 14.15 -0.70
N GLY A 88 -0.44 14.40 0.45
CA GLY A 88 0.54 15.46 0.64
C GLY A 88 0.73 15.86 2.10
N LEU A 89 1.72 16.72 2.33
CA LEU A 89 1.98 17.35 3.63
C LEU A 89 1.08 18.58 3.78
N CYS A 90 0.30 18.66 4.87
CA CYS A 90 -0.55 19.81 5.14
C CYS A 90 -0.74 20.03 6.66
N GLY A 91 -0.18 21.11 7.19
CA GLY A 91 -0.31 21.47 8.61
C GLY A 91 0.48 20.60 9.59
N TYR A 92 0.26 20.87 10.88
CA TYR A 92 0.93 20.22 11.99
C TYR A 92 -0.09 19.80 13.05
N ASP A 93 0.18 18.68 13.74
CA ASP A 93 -0.65 18.27 14.85
C ASP A 93 -0.45 19.18 16.07
N ARG A 94 -1.25 19.00 17.12
CA ARG A 94 -1.22 19.82 18.35
C ARG A 94 0.14 19.85 19.06
N GLU A 95 1.01 18.88 18.79
CA GLU A 95 2.37 18.84 19.32
C GLU A 95 3.41 19.29 18.28
N GLY A 96 3.01 19.82 17.13
CA GLY A 96 3.90 20.34 16.12
C GLY A 96 4.51 19.29 15.18
N SER A 97 4.07 18.04 15.26
CA SER A 97 4.48 17.00 14.30
C SER A 97 3.81 17.26 12.94
N PRO A 98 4.55 17.18 11.82
CA PRO A 98 3.96 17.33 10.48
C PRO A 98 2.83 16.33 10.23
N VAL A 99 1.77 16.78 9.53
CA VAL A 99 0.63 15.93 9.16
C VAL A 99 0.67 15.58 7.68
N TRP A 100 0.77 14.28 7.38
CA TRP A 100 0.70 13.74 6.02
C TRP A 100 -0.69 13.17 5.74
N TYR A 101 -1.22 13.43 4.56
CA TYR A 101 -2.50 12.88 4.10
C TYR A 101 -2.24 11.85 3.01
N ASP A 102 -2.85 10.68 3.12
CA ASP A 102 -3.01 9.73 2.01
C ASP A 102 -4.51 9.62 1.71
N ILE A 103 -4.92 9.93 0.48
CA ILE A 103 -6.33 10.02 0.07
C ILE A 103 -6.64 8.89 -0.92
N ILE A 104 -7.36 7.87 -0.46
CA ILE A 104 -7.34 6.56 -1.13
C ILE A 104 -8.40 6.45 -2.22
N GLY A 105 -9.64 6.80 -1.93
CA GLY A 105 -10.76 6.62 -2.87
C GLY A 105 -10.51 7.08 -4.32
N PRO A 106 -9.95 8.27 -4.57
CA PRO A 106 -9.74 8.75 -5.94
C PRO A 106 -8.48 8.20 -6.60
N LEU A 107 -7.65 7.41 -5.92
CA LEU A 107 -6.45 6.82 -6.50
C LEU A 107 -6.82 5.88 -7.66
N ASP A 108 -6.01 5.89 -8.71
CA ASP A 108 -6.09 4.97 -9.85
C ASP A 108 -4.83 4.09 -9.89
N PRO A 109 -4.78 2.98 -9.13
CA PRO A 109 -3.58 2.18 -9.02
C PRO A 109 -3.16 1.54 -10.35
N LYS A 110 -4.14 1.14 -11.18
CA LYS A 110 -3.89 0.53 -12.48
C LYS A 110 -3.30 1.56 -13.44
N GLY A 111 -3.92 2.74 -13.55
CA GLY A 111 -3.39 3.83 -14.37
C GLY A 111 -1.99 4.28 -13.95
N LEU A 112 -1.72 4.39 -12.65
CA LEU A 112 -0.40 4.74 -12.13
C LEU A 112 0.65 3.68 -12.48
N LEU A 113 0.38 2.39 -12.27
CA LEU A 113 1.36 1.33 -12.54
C LEU A 113 1.50 0.99 -14.04
N LEU A 114 0.56 1.43 -14.90
CA LEU A 114 0.72 1.41 -16.36
C LEU A 114 1.48 2.64 -16.89
N SER A 115 1.60 3.71 -16.09
CA SER A 115 2.24 4.97 -16.51
C SER A 115 3.62 5.20 -15.89
N ALA A 116 3.87 4.66 -14.69
CA ALA A 116 5.13 4.80 -13.96
C ALA A 116 5.70 3.43 -13.59
N SER A 117 7.00 3.37 -13.31
CA SER A 117 7.61 2.15 -12.77
C SER A 117 7.35 2.02 -11.27
N LYS A 118 7.39 0.78 -10.77
CA LYS A 118 7.40 0.51 -9.32
C LYS A 118 8.53 1.27 -8.61
N GLN A 119 9.69 1.37 -9.26
CA GLN A 119 10.85 2.07 -8.72
C GLN A 119 10.60 3.58 -8.60
N ASP A 120 9.87 4.20 -9.53
CA ASP A 120 9.46 5.60 -9.44
C ASP A 120 8.51 5.82 -8.26
N CYS A 121 7.55 4.92 -8.05
CA CYS A 121 6.66 4.96 -6.88
C CYS A 121 7.45 4.89 -5.56
N LEU A 122 8.39 3.93 -5.46
CA LEU A 122 9.25 3.79 -4.29
C LEU A 122 10.14 5.02 -4.08
N ARG A 123 10.82 5.52 -5.11
CA ARG A 123 11.64 6.75 -5.02
C ARG A 123 10.82 7.96 -4.61
N THR A 124 9.58 8.07 -5.08
CA THR A 124 8.65 9.14 -4.66
C THR A 124 8.43 9.08 -3.15
N LYS A 125 8.07 7.91 -2.62
CA LYS A 125 7.81 7.75 -1.18
C LYS A 125 9.06 7.94 -0.32
N VAL A 126 10.24 7.60 -0.83
CA VAL A 126 11.53 7.93 -0.19
C VAL A 126 11.75 9.44 -0.15
N ARG A 127 11.49 10.15 -1.26
CA ARG A 127 11.59 11.61 -1.31
C ARG A 127 10.60 12.27 -0.34
N ASP A 128 9.36 11.80 -0.29
CA ASP A 128 8.35 12.29 0.65
C ASP A 128 8.80 12.10 2.12
N ALA A 129 9.41 10.95 2.43
CA ALA A 129 9.96 10.68 3.76
C ALA A 129 11.10 11.64 4.14
N GLU A 130 12.01 11.93 3.23
CA GLU A 130 13.11 12.86 3.46
C GLU A 130 12.61 14.32 3.57
N LEU A 131 11.60 14.70 2.79
CA LEU A 131 10.92 16.00 2.95
C LEU A 131 10.27 16.14 4.32
N LEU A 132 9.57 15.09 4.79
CA LEU A 132 8.97 15.06 6.12
C LEU A 132 10.02 15.11 7.23
N ARG A 133 11.17 14.45 7.06
CA ARG A 133 12.31 14.56 7.99
C ARG A 133 12.83 16.00 8.06
N GLN A 134 13.05 16.65 6.92
CA GLN A 134 13.45 18.05 6.88
C GLN A 134 12.41 18.96 7.55
N GLU A 135 11.12 18.66 7.39
CA GLU A 135 10.05 19.43 8.03
C GLU A 135 10.04 19.25 9.56
N CYS A 136 10.26 18.03 10.05
CA CYS A 136 10.47 17.76 11.47
C CYS A 136 11.66 18.57 12.03
N GLU A 137 12.76 18.69 11.29
CA GLU A 137 13.93 19.49 11.70
C GLU A 137 13.61 20.99 11.76
N LYS A 138 12.87 21.52 10.78
CA LYS A 138 12.41 22.92 10.80
C LYS A 138 11.49 23.19 11.98
N GLN A 139 10.52 22.31 12.21
CA GLN A 139 9.61 22.39 13.36
C GLN A 139 10.36 22.29 14.68
N SER A 140 11.40 21.46 14.74
CA SER A 140 12.22 21.34 15.95
C SER A 140 12.90 22.66 16.30
N LYS A 141 13.48 23.34 15.30
CA LYS A 141 14.10 24.66 15.47
C LYS A 141 13.08 25.71 15.86
N LYS A 142 11.91 25.72 15.20
CA LYS A 142 10.83 26.69 15.44
C LYS A 142 10.26 26.59 16.85
N LEU A 143 10.07 25.38 17.36
CA LEU A 143 9.39 25.13 18.64
C LEU A 143 10.37 24.99 19.83
N GLY A 144 11.68 24.92 19.57
CA GLY A 144 12.68 24.67 20.61
C GLY A 144 12.53 23.29 21.27
N LYS A 145 11.87 22.35 20.60
CA LYS A 145 11.67 20.97 21.08
C LYS A 145 11.96 19.97 19.97
N TYR A 146 12.40 18.77 20.30
CA TYR A 146 12.75 17.79 19.29
C TYR A 146 11.52 17.10 18.69
N ILE A 147 11.23 17.36 17.42
CA ILE A 147 10.21 16.71 16.60
C ILE A 147 10.89 15.69 15.70
N GLU A 148 10.52 14.42 15.83
CA GLU A 148 11.08 13.32 15.01
C GLU A 148 10.04 12.41 14.37
N SER A 149 8.76 12.70 14.61
CA SER A 149 7.68 11.83 14.20
C SER A 149 6.54 12.59 13.53
N ILE A 150 5.83 11.90 12.65
CA ILE A 150 4.74 12.44 11.83
C ILE A 150 3.40 11.84 12.22
N THR A 151 2.34 12.60 12.00
CA THR A 151 0.96 12.08 12.07
C THR A 151 0.47 11.85 10.64
N ILE A 152 -0.10 10.69 10.36
CA ILE A 152 -0.70 10.37 9.06
C ILE A 152 -2.22 10.39 9.21
N ILE A 153 -2.92 11.12 8.35
CA ILE A 153 -4.36 11.02 8.16
C ILE A 153 -4.58 10.19 6.90
N TYR A 154 -5.24 9.06 7.06
CA TYR A 154 -5.41 8.08 6.01
C TYR A 154 -6.89 8.01 5.65
N ASP A 155 -7.25 8.72 4.57
CA ASP A 155 -8.61 8.88 4.11
C ASP A 155 -9.05 7.68 3.26
N CYS A 156 -9.77 6.78 3.91
CA CYS A 156 -10.31 5.56 3.32
C CYS A 156 -11.71 5.76 2.72
N GLU A 157 -12.24 6.99 2.64
CA GLU A 157 -13.46 7.23 1.88
C GLU A 157 -13.24 6.83 0.42
N GLY A 158 -14.15 6.02 -0.13
CA GLY A 158 -14.03 5.46 -1.48
C GLY A 158 -13.03 4.30 -1.63
N LEU A 159 -12.40 3.82 -0.56
CA LEU A 159 -11.65 2.56 -0.59
C LEU A 159 -12.59 1.43 -1.08
N GLY A 160 -12.10 0.61 -2.00
CA GLY A 160 -12.91 -0.39 -2.71
C GLY A 160 -12.07 -1.31 -3.59
N MET A 161 -12.73 -2.21 -4.34
CA MET A 161 -12.12 -3.35 -5.03
C MET A 161 -10.96 -2.99 -5.98
N LYS A 162 -11.01 -1.84 -6.66
CA LYS A 162 -9.91 -1.38 -7.54
C LYS A 162 -8.56 -1.25 -6.83
N HIS A 163 -8.56 -1.05 -5.52
CA HIS A 163 -7.35 -0.93 -4.70
C HIS A 163 -6.76 -2.28 -4.28
N LEU A 164 -7.52 -3.38 -4.43
CA LEU A 164 -7.10 -4.74 -4.10
C LEU A 164 -6.45 -5.47 -5.29
N TRP A 165 -6.27 -4.77 -6.41
CA TRP A 165 -5.54 -5.28 -7.56
C TRP A 165 -4.14 -5.71 -7.14
N LYS A 166 -3.80 -6.98 -7.40
CA LYS A 166 -2.61 -7.63 -6.82
C LYS A 166 -1.31 -6.83 -7.03
N PRO A 167 -0.98 -6.32 -8.24
CA PRO A 167 0.20 -5.49 -8.44
C PRO A 167 0.22 -4.23 -7.56
N ALA A 168 -0.92 -3.57 -7.39
CA ALA A 168 -1.00 -2.39 -6.52
C ALA A 168 -0.76 -2.74 -5.04
N VAL A 169 -1.35 -3.83 -4.58
CA VAL A 169 -1.16 -4.34 -3.20
C VAL A 169 0.30 -4.73 -2.96
N GLU A 170 0.96 -5.38 -3.93
CA GLU A 170 2.38 -5.75 -3.85
C GLU A 170 3.28 -4.51 -3.77
N VAL A 171 3.07 -3.51 -4.65
CA VAL A 171 3.83 -2.24 -4.60
C VAL A 171 3.62 -1.52 -3.27
N TYR A 172 2.39 -1.47 -2.78
CA TYR A 172 2.09 -0.85 -1.49
C TYR A 172 2.75 -1.59 -0.32
N GLY A 173 2.76 -2.93 -0.34
CA GLY A 173 3.48 -3.75 0.63
C GLY A 173 4.99 -3.50 0.64
N GLU A 174 5.60 -3.34 -0.54
CA GLU A 174 7.02 -2.97 -0.66
C GLU A 174 7.29 -1.56 -0.11
N ILE A 175 6.38 -0.60 -0.32
CA ILE A 175 6.47 0.74 0.25
C ILE A 175 6.42 0.68 1.79
N LEU A 176 5.50 -0.08 2.37
CA LEU A 176 5.41 -0.26 3.82
C LEU A 176 6.67 -0.91 4.40
N THR A 177 7.16 -1.97 3.76
CA THR A 177 8.41 -2.63 4.16
C THR A 177 9.58 -1.65 4.11
N MET A 178 9.67 -0.85 3.05
CA MET A 178 10.69 0.20 2.92
C MET A 178 10.62 1.19 4.08
N PHE A 179 9.44 1.65 4.47
CA PHE A 179 9.26 2.55 5.62
C PHE A 179 9.68 1.92 6.95
N GLU A 180 9.25 0.69 7.22
CA GLU A 180 9.58 -0.03 8.46
C GLU A 180 11.09 -0.29 8.60
N GLU A 181 11.77 -0.59 7.49
CA GLU A 181 13.19 -0.89 7.47
C GLU A 181 14.09 0.35 7.54
N ASN A 182 13.64 1.50 7.00
CA ASN A 182 14.50 2.67 6.79
C ASN A 182 14.10 3.93 7.56
N TYR A 183 12.86 4.01 8.04
CA TYR A 183 12.35 5.15 8.81
C TYR A 183 11.76 4.71 10.16
N PRO A 184 12.48 3.86 10.95
CA PRO A 184 11.97 3.37 12.22
C PRO A 184 11.62 4.52 13.17
N GLU A 185 10.61 4.30 14.01
CA GLU A 185 10.19 5.25 15.06
C GLU A 185 9.82 6.65 14.56
N SER A 186 9.59 6.83 13.26
CA SER A 186 9.23 8.11 12.64
C SER A 186 7.71 8.32 12.56
N LEU A 187 6.92 7.27 12.80
CA LEU A 187 5.47 7.36 12.82
C LEU A 187 4.98 7.62 14.25
N LYS A 188 4.26 8.73 14.45
CA LYS A 188 3.59 9.06 15.72
C LYS A 188 2.24 8.39 15.82
N LYS A 189 1.42 8.55 14.77
CA LYS A 189 0.04 8.07 14.73
C LYS A 189 -0.44 7.96 13.28
N VAL A 190 -1.29 6.96 13.02
CA VAL A 190 -2.11 6.87 11.81
C VAL A 190 -3.56 7.01 12.22
N LEU A 191 -4.27 7.96 11.61
CA LEU A 191 -5.68 8.22 11.79
C LEU A 191 -6.42 7.71 10.56
N LEU A 192 -6.91 6.47 10.63
CA LEU A 192 -7.75 5.89 9.57
C LEU A 192 -9.16 6.50 9.66
N ILE A 193 -9.59 7.19 8.60
CA ILE A 193 -10.89 7.86 8.56
C ILE A 193 -11.78 7.26 7.47
N LYS A 194 -13.04 6.99 7.80
CA LYS A 194 -14.05 6.45 6.88
C LYS A 194 -15.40 7.15 7.02
N ALA A 195 -16.03 7.10 8.20
CA ALA A 195 -17.27 7.84 8.50
C ALA A 195 -17.21 8.47 9.90
N ASN A 196 -17.92 9.59 10.11
CA ASN A 196 -18.06 10.29 11.41
C ASN A 196 -16.75 10.69 12.11
N TRP A 197 -15.72 11.08 11.34
CA TRP A 197 -14.36 11.31 11.85
C TRP A 197 -14.00 12.79 12.11
N LYS A 198 -14.80 13.75 11.63
CA LYS A 198 -14.46 15.18 11.69
C LYS A 198 -14.21 15.70 13.12
N GLU A 199 -15.02 15.26 14.08
CA GLU A 199 -14.84 15.63 15.49
C GLU A 199 -13.60 14.98 16.11
N VAL A 200 -13.29 13.74 15.69
CA VAL A 200 -12.12 12.99 16.20
C VAL A 200 -10.81 13.64 15.74
N LEU A 201 -10.73 14.10 14.49
CA LEU A 201 -9.52 14.75 13.98
C LEU A 201 -9.17 16.03 14.74
N ARG A 202 -10.17 16.80 15.18
CA ARG A 202 -9.97 18.03 15.99
C ARG A 202 -9.32 17.78 17.35
N ASN A 203 -9.37 16.54 17.86
CA ASN A 203 -8.65 16.16 19.08
C ASN A 203 -7.14 16.02 18.86
N TYR A 204 -6.69 15.89 17.60
CA TYR A 204 -5.29 15.66 17.25
C TYR A 204 -4.65 16.84 16.50
N VAL A 205 -5.43 17.56 15.70
CA VAL A 205 -4.96 18.68 14.89
C VAL A 205 -5.81 19.91 15.21
N ASP A 206 -5.16 21.06 15.45
CA ASP A 206 -5.86 22.33 15.67
C ASP A 206 -6.61 22.77 14.40
N ALA A 207 -7.71 23.51 14.57
CA ALA A 207 -8.61 23.83 13.45
C ALA A 207 -7.91 24.62 12.33
N ASP A 208 -7.04 25.56 12.67
CA ASP A 208 -6.25 26.36 11.72
C ASP A 208 -5.14 25.55 11.03
N GLN A 209 -4.80 24.37 11.55
CA GLN A 209 -3.83 23.43 10.98
C GLN A 209 -4.48 22.28 10.20
N LEU A 210 -5.81 22.19 10.19
CA LEU A 210 -6.59 21.12 9.57
C LEU A 210 -7.40 21.69 8.39
N PRO A 211 -7.34 21.13 7.16
CA PRO A 211 -8.17 21.56 6.05
C PRO A 211 -9.66 21.57 6.40
N ALA A 212 -10.40 22.53 5.86
CA ALA A 212 -11.83 22.68 6.12
C ALA A 212 -12.63 21.46 5.64
N VAL A 213 -12.22 20.82 4.54
CA VAL A 213 -12.82 19.53 4.11
C VAL A 213 -12.68 18.44 5.18
N TYR A 214 -11.56 18.47 5.93
CA TYR A 214 -11.29 17.58 7.06
C TYR A 214 -11.87 18.07 8.40
N GLY A 215 -12.74 19.09 8.36
CA GLY A 215 -13.43 19.61 9.53
C GLY A 215 -12.66 20.67 10.30
N GLY A 216 -11.52 21.17 9.80
CA GLY A 216 -10.85 22.34 10.37
C GLY A 216 -11.36 23.67 9.78
N SER A 217 -10.47 24.66 9.74
CA SER A 217 -10.70 25.99 9.17
C SER A 217 -9.62 26.40 8.17
N MET A 218 -8.61 25.57 7.91
CA MET A 218 -7.59 25.86 6.89
C MET A 218 -8.21 25.77 5.49
N THR A 219 -7.86 26.75 4.65
CA THR A 219 -8.25 26.82 3.23
C THR A 219 -7.04 27.31 2.43
N ASP A 220 -7.06 27.13 1.12
CA ASP A 220 -6.12 27.80 0.23
C ASP A 220 -6.32 29.33 0.26
N PRO A 221 -5.37 30.14 -0.25
CA PRO A 221 -5.51 31.60 -0.29
C PRO A 221 -6.76 32.11 -1.04
N ASP A 222 -7.33 31.31 -1.95
CA ASP A 222 -8.56 31.61 -2.68
C ASP A 222 -9.84 31.12 -1.97
N GLY A 223 -9.69 30.51 -0.79
CA GLY A 223 -10.78 29.95 0.01
C GLY A 223 -11.15 28.50 -0.32
N ASP A 224 -10.41 27.78 -1.18
CA ASP A 224 -10.70 26.37 -1.47
C ASP A 224 -10.53 25.51 -0.19
N PRO A 225 -11.59 24.84 0.30
CA PRO A 225 -11.54 24.01 1.51
C PRO A 225 -10.73 22.72 1.35
N LEU A 226 -10.33 22.39 0.13
CA LEU A 226 -9.53 21.21 -0.20
C LEU A 226 -8.03 21.44 -0.03
N CYS A 227 -7.57 22.69 0.15
CA CYS A 227 -6.13 22.99 0.29
C CYS A 227 -5.28 22.37 -0.85
N LYS A 228 -5.71 22.51 -2.11
CA LYS A 228 -5.09 21.92 -3.30
C LYS A 228 -3.67 22.43 -3.56
N THR A 229 -3.27 23.55 -2.98
CA THR A 229 -1.86 23.99 -3.04
C THR A 229 -0.92 23.06 -2.25
N MET A 230 -1.45 22.31 -1.29
CA MET A 230 -0.71 21.39 -0.41
C MET A 230 -1.09 19.92 -0.65
N LEU A 231 -2.36 19.66 -0.97
CA LEU A 231 -2.92 18.32 -1.13
C LEU A 231 -3.30 18.02 -2.58
N ARG A 232 -2.96 16.81 -3.02
CA ARG A 232 -3.44 16.28 -4.30
C ARG A 232 -4.56 15.29 -4.05
N TYR A 233 -5.59 15.32 -4.90
CA TYR A 233 -6.75 14.44 -4.77
C TYR A 233 -6.77 13.32 -5.81
N GLY A 234 -5.67 13.09 -6.51
CA GLY A 234 -5.54 12.00 -7.48
C GLY A 234 -6.52 12.13 -8.66
N GLY A 235 -7.17 11.02 -8.99
CA GLY A 235 -8.09 10.91 -10.13
C GLY A 235 -7.66 9.84 -11.13
N VAL A 236 -8.49 9.64 -12.14
CA VAL A 236 -8.22 8.68 -13.23
C VAL A 236 -7.03 9.18 -14.05
N VAL A 237 -6.02 8.34 -14.23
CA VAL A 237 -4.84 8.68 -15.04
C VAL A 237 -5.23 8.65 -16.52
N PRO A 238 -5.03 9.74 -17.28
CA PRO A 238 -5.29 9.73 -18.72
C PRO A 238 -4.46 8.68 -19.44
N LYS A 239 -5.09 7.96 -20.38
CA LYS A 239 -4.42 6.91 -21.18
C LYS A 239 -3.19 7.42 -21.95
N SER A 240 -3.09 8.72 -22.21
CA SER A 240 -1.91 9.34 -22.83
C SER A 240 -0.64 9.24 -21.99
N TYR A 241 -0.73 8.99 -20.67
CA TYR A 241 0.43 8.73 -19.81
C TYR A 241 0.87 7.26 -19.83
N TYR A 242 0.08 6.35 -20.40
CA TYR A 242 0.37 4.92 -20.31
C TYR A 242 1.57 4.59 -21.18
N VAL A 243 2.58 3.97 -20.58
CA VAL A 243 3.81 3.53 -21.25
C VAL A 243 3.83 2.03 -21.48
N ARG A 244 2.80 1.32 -21.01
CA ARG A 244 2.57 -0.12 -21.19
C ARG A 244 1.08 -0.42 -21.13
N ASP A 245 0.65 -1.45 -21.86
CA ASP A 245 -0.76 -1.91 -21.88
C ASP A 245 -1.06 -2.91 -20.77
N SER A 246 -0.04 -3.60 -20.26
CA SER A 246 -0.15 -4.58 -19.19
C SER A 246 1.11 -4.65 -18.34
N ILE A 247 1.00 -5.29 -17.18
CA ILE A 247 2.13 -5.60 -16.30
C ILE A 247 2.41 -7.10 -16.41
N LYS A 248 3.68 -7.48 -16.55
CA LYS A 248 4.07 -8.89 -16.51
C LYS A 248 3.74 -9.47 -15.15
N MET A 249 2.96 -10.55 -15.16
CA MET A 249 2.42 -11.16 -13.95
C MET A 249 2.96 -12.58 -13.80
N LYS A 250 3.21 -12.96 -12.55
CA LYS A 250 3.46 -14.36 -12.20
C LYS A 250 2.14 -14.95 -11.71
N TYR A 251 1.82 -16.11 -12.26
CA TYR A 251 0.62 -16.87 -11.92
C TYR A 251 1.01 -18.08 -11.09
N ASP A 252 0.17 -18.43 -10.12
CA ASP A 252 0.45 -19.56 -9.23
C ASP A 252 0.16 -20.89 -9.89
N GLN A 253 -0.75 -20.91 -10.87
CA GLN A 253 -1.17 -22.13 -11.57
C GLN A 253 -1.11 -21.94 -13.09
N CYS A 254 -0.88 -23.04 -13.79
CA CYS A 254 -0.95 -23.11 -15.25
C CYS A 254 -1.53 -24.47 -15.67
N ILE A 255 -2.63 -24.46 -16.40
CA ILE A 255 -3.37 -25.65 -16.81
C ILE A 255 -3.62 -25.66 -18.31
N THR A 256 -3.88 -26.84 -18.87
CA THR A 256 -4.39 -26.99 -20.24
C THR A 256 -5.81 -27.54 -20.19
N ILE A 257 -6.75 -26.78 -20.75
CA ILE A 257 -8.16 -27.16 -20.84
C ILE A 257 -8.40 -27.71 -22.23
N SER A 258 -8.70 -29.01 -22.31
CA SER A 258 -9.04 -29.68 -23.57
C SER A 258 -10.21 -28.99 -24.27
N ARG A 259 -10.27 -29.12 -25.61
CA ARG A 259 -11.42 -28.68 -26.40
C ARG A 259 -12.72 -29.30 -25.88
N GLY A 260 -13.83 -28.57 -25.94
CA GLY A 260 -15.13 -29.07 -25.47
C GLY A 260 -15.22 -29.27 -23.95
N SER A 261 -14.23 -28.80 -23.16
CA SER A 261 -14.16 -29.04 -21.72
C SER A 261 -14.09 -27.73 -20.92
N SER A 262 -14.18 -27.83 -19.59
CA SER A 262 -14.01 -26.70 -18.66
C SER A 262 -13.25 -27.14 -17.42
N TYR A 263 -12.63 -26.18 -16.73
CA TYR A 263 -11.95 -26.37 -15.46
C TYR A 263 -12.63 -25.53 -14.39
N GLN A 264 -12.80 -26.09 -13.18
CA GLN A 264 -13.49 -25.46 -12.07
C GLN A 264 -12.64 -25.52 -10.80
N LEU A 265 -12.69 -24.46 -10.01
CA LEU A 265 -12.10 -24.37 -8.69
C LEU A 265 -13.20 -24.02 -7.69
N ASP A 266 -13.31 -24.84 -6.65
CA ASP A 266 -14.28 -24.65 -5.57
C ASP A 266 -13.61 -23.96 -4.38
N TYR A 267 -14.16 -22.81 -3.97
CA TYR A 267 -13.73 -22.06 -2.80
C TYR A 267 -14.85 -22.06 -1.77
N GLU A 268 -14.65 -22.82 -0.69
CA GLU A 268 -15.57 -22.82 0.45
C GLU A 268 -15.33 -21.56 1.30
N VAL A 269 -16.28 -20.65 1.25
CA VAL A 269 -16.28 -19.40 2.02
C VAL A 269 -17.14 -19.61 3.26
N LEU A 270 -16.49 -19.65 4.42
CA LEU A 270 -17.15 -19.88 5.71
C LEU A 270 -17.69 -18.60 6.36
N PHE A 271 -17.14 -17.45 5.99
CA PHE A 271 -17.48 -16.16 6.58
C PHE A 271 -17.96 -15.19 5.49
N PRO A 272 -19.04 -14.43 5.74
CA PRO A 272 -19.46 -13.40 4.81
C PRO A 272 -18.41 -12.28 4.71
N ASN A 273 -18.45 -11.53 3.62
CA ASN A 273 -17.57 -10.41 3.29
C ASN A 273 -16.10 -10.77 3.04
N CYS A 274 -15.78 -12.04 2.81
CA CYS A 274 -14.52 -12.42 2.17
C CYS A 274 -14.47 -11.86 0.75
N VAL A 275 -13.29 -11.50 0.26
CA VAL A 275 -13.10 -11.05 -1.13
C VAL A 275 -12.42 -12.16 -1.92
N LEU A 276 -13.13 -12.75 -2.87
CA LEU A 276 -12.53 -13.61 -3.88
C LEU A 276 -11.97 -12.72 -4.98
N ARG A 277 -10.66 -12.79 -5.25
CA ARG A 277 -10.04 -12.09 -6.38
C ARG A 277 -9.35 -13.07 -7.30
N TRP A 278 -9.34 -12.76 -8.58
CA TRP A 278 -8.74 -13.60 -9.61
C TRP A 278 -7.96 -12.78 -10.61
N GLN A 279 -7.04 -13.47 -11.25
CA GLN A 279 -6.38 -12.99 -12.44
C GLN A 279 -5.99 -14.14 -13.33
N PHE A 280 -6.10 -13.96 -14.64
CA PHE A 280 -5.74 -14.99 -15.60
C PHE A 280 -5.31 -14.43 -16.96
N ALA A 281 -4.54 -15.24 -17.68
CA ALA A 281 -4.23 -15.06 -19.08
C ALA A 281 -4.27 -16.41 -19.79
N SER A 282 -4.67 -16.41 -21.06
CA SER A 282 -4.65 -17.58 -21.93
C SER A 282 -3.56 -17.45 -23.00
N GLU A 283 -3.09 -18.58 -23.54
CA GLU A 283 -2.16 -18.56 -24.66
C GLU A 283 -2.92 -18.54 -26.00
N GLY A 284 -2.65 -17.51 -26.81
CA GLY A 284 -2.96 -17.46 -28.25
C GLY A 284 -4.44 -17.40 -28.66
N SER A 285 -5.39 -17.44 -27.72
CA SER A 285 -6.82 -17.38 -28.04
C SER A 285 -7.65 -16.92 -26.84
N ASP A 286 -8.93 -16.60 -27.05
CA ASP A 286 -9.88 -16.27 -25.98
C ASP A 286 -10.04 -17.40 -24.94
N ILE A 287 -10.66 -17.15 -23.79
CA ILE A 287 -11.11 -18.20 -22.86
C ILE A 287 -12.43 -17.76 -22.23
N GLY A 288 -13.35 -18.71 -22.02
CA GLY A 288 -14.56 -18.44 -21.24
C GLY A 288 -14.23 -18.33 -19.75
N PHE A 289 -14.78 -17.36 -19.04
CA PHE A 289 -14.62 -17.23 -17.60
C PHE A 289 -15.95 -16.85 -16.93
N GLY A 290 -16.24 -17.42 -15.77
CA GLY A 290 -17.40 -17.06 -14.94
C GLY A 290 -17.22 -17.43 -13.47
N LEU A 291 -18.07 -16.85 -12.63
CA LEU A 291 -18.13 -17.07 -11.19
C LEU A 291 -19.54 -17.51 -10.79
N PHE A 292 -19.65 -18.59 -10.03
CA PHE A 292 -20.93 -19.19 -9.64
C PHE A 292 -20.98 -19.47 -8.14
N LEU A 293 -22.19 -19.58 -7.59
CA LEU A 293 -22.45 -20.04 -6.23
C LEU A 293 -23.23 -21.36 -6.26
N LYS A 294 -22.74 -22.37 -5.55
CA LYS A 294 -23.51 -23.62 -5.37
C LYS A 294 -24.67 -23.36 -4.42
N THR A 295 -25.89 -23.64 -4.87
CA THR A 295 -27.10 -23.51 -4.05
C THR A 295 -27.20 -24.68 -3.05
N LYS A 296 -27.68 -24.40 -1.82
CA LYS A 296 -27.87 -25.43 -0.78
C LYS A 296 -28.79 -26.54 -1.31
N GLY A 297 -28.27 -27.77 -1.38
CA GLY A 297 -28.99 -28.97 -1.86
C GLY A 297 -28.50 -29.53 -3.20
N ASN A 298 -27.60 -28.84 -3.90
CA ASN A 298 -26.99 -29.33 -5.14
C ASN A 298 -25.51 -29.69 -4.92
N GLU A 299 -25.24 -30.96 -4.60
CA GLU A 299 -23.90 -31.55 -4.73
C GLU A 299 -23.52 -31.80 -6.20
N THR A 300 -24.38 -31.46 -7.15
CA THR A 300 -24.16 -31.70 -8.57
C THR A 300 -23.10 -30.75 -9.16
N LYS A 301 -22.14 -31.31 -9.91
CA LYS A 301 -21.07 -30.58 -10.62
C LYS A 301 -21.55 -29.79 -11.85
N LYS A 302 -22.86 -29.74 -12.13
CA LYS A 302 -23.40 -29.12 -13.34
C LYS A 302 -23.63 -27.62 -13.13
N VAL A 303 -23.01 -26.81 -13.99
CA VAL A 303 -23.02 -25.34 -13.90
C VAL A 303 -24.41 -24.75 -14.14
N GLU A 304 -25.22 -25.41 -14.97
CA GLU A 304 -26.62 -25.03 -15.25
C GLU A 304 -27.50 -25.00 -13.99
N ALA A 305 -27.10 -25.71 -12.93
CA ALA A 305 -27.83 -25.78 -11.67
C ALA A 305 -27.26 -24.85 -10.58
N MET A 306 -26.18 -24.11 -10.89
CA MET A 306 -25.54 -23.15 -10.00
C MET A 306 -26.08 -21.75 -10.24
N GLN A 307 -26.09 -20.91 -9.20
CA GLN A 307 -26.42 -19.50 -9.35
C GLN A 307 -25.24 -18.77 -9.99
N ALA A 308 -25.45 -18.13 -11.14
CA ALA A 308 -24.44 -17.30 -11.76
C ALA A 308 -24.28 -15.98 -10.98
N ILE A 309 -23.08 -15.73 -10.47
CA ILE A 309 -22.68 -14.43 -9.92
C ILE A 309 -22.13 -13.56 -11.05
N LEU A 310 -21.15 -14.11 -11.78
CA LEU A 310 -20.66 -13.58 -13.03
C LEU A 310 -20.93 -14.62 -14.12
N PRO A 311 -21.88 -14.37 -15.04
CA PRO A 311 -22.14 -15.25 -16.16
C PRO A 311 -20.87 -15.53 -16.96
N SER A 312 -20.80 -16.70 -17.59
CA SER A 312 -19.61 -17.03 -18.37
C SER A 312 -19.55 -16.20 -19.65
N GLU A 313 -18.50 -15.40 -19.79
CA GLU A 313 -18.22 -14.59 -20.97
C GLU A 313 -16.88 -14.97 -21.59
N ARG A 314 -16.66 -14.61 -22.86
CA ARG A 314 -15.40 -14.86 -23.56
C ARG A 314 -14.47 -13.67 -23.42
N TYR A 315 -13.26 -13.93 -22.94
CA TYR A 315 -12.24 -12.92 -22.71
C TYR A 315 -11.04 -13.14 -23.62
N ASN A 316 -10.55 -12.08 -24.26
CA ASN A 316 -9.33 -12.11 -25.08
C ASN A 316 -8.07 -11.99 -24.19
N SER A 317 -7.98 -12.84 -23.16
CA SER A 317 -6.96 -12.74 -22.11
C SER A 317 -5.53 -13.11 -22.55
N HIS A 318 -5.35 -13.44 -23.83
CA HIS A 318 -4.06 -13.60 -24.50
C HIS A 318 -3.44 -12.27 -24.95
N LEU A 319 -4.26 -11.21 -25.11
CA LEU A 319 -3.78 -9.88 -25.47
C LEU A 319 -3.43 -9.07 -24.22
N VAL A 320 -4.36 -9.05 -23.26
CA VAL A 320 -4.23 -8.36 -21.98
C VAL A 320 -4.74 -9.31 -20.90
N PRO A 321 -3.98 -9.60 -19.85
CA PRO A 321 -4.47 -10.38 -18.72
C PRO A 321 -5.75 -9.79 -18.13
N GLU A 322 -6.67 -10.66 -17.75
CA GLU A 322 -7.93 -10.29 -17.11
C GLU A 322 -7.80 -10.41 -15.59
N ASP A 323 -8.34 -9.44 -14.87
CA ASP A 323 -8.38 -9.41 -13.42
C ASP A 323 -9.75 -8.99 -12.92
N GLY A 324 -10.11 -9.43 -11.72
CA GLY A 324 -11.38 -9.09 -11.10
C GLY A 324 -11.46 -9.53 -9.65
N SER A 325 -12.51 -9.08 -8.98
CA SER A 325 -12.80 -9.51 -7.62
C SER A 325 -14.30 -9.43 -7.31
N TYR A 326 -14.73 -10.20 -6.34
CA TYR A 326 -16.09 -10.27 -5.87
C TYR A 326 -16.13 -10.37 -4.34
N THR A 327 -16.98 -9.57 -3.70
CA THR A 327 -17.24 -9.68 -2.26
C THR A 327 -18.25 -10.80 -2.04
N CYS A 328 -17.84 -11.88 -1.40
CA CYS A 328 -18.69 -13.00 -1.03
C CYS A 328 -19.61 -12.59 0.12
N GLU A 329 -20.78 -12.01 -0.19
CA GLU A 329 -21.73 -11.49 0.80
C GLU A 329 -22.30 -12.58 1.73
N GLU A 330 -22.37 -13.82 1.25
CA GLU A 330 -22.88 -14.96 2.01
C GLU A 330 -21.88 -16.14 2.04
N PRO A 331 -21.85 -16.93 3.13
CA PRO A 331 -21.13 -18.20 3.15
C PRO A 331 -21.65 -19.20 2.12
N GLY A 332 -20.74 -19.96 1.51
CA GLY A 332 -21.09 -20.95 0.50
C GLY A 332 -19.89 -21.40 -0.33
N ILE A 333 -20.12 -22.25 -1.32
CA ILE A 333 -19.07 -22.70 -2.23
C ILE A 333 -19.14 -21.87 -3.51
N TYR A 334 -18.14 -21.00 -3.66
CA TYR A 334 -17.95 -20.17 -4.85
C TYR A 334 -17.12 -20.95 -5.86
N VAL A 335 -17.60 -21.03 -7.10
CA VAL A 335 -16.98 -21.80 -8.18
C VAL A 335 -16.44 -20.85 -9.23
N VAL A 336 -15.11 -20.81 -9.35
CA VAL A 336 -14.43 -20.12 -10.46
C VAL A 336 -14.32 -21.10 -11.62
N ARG A 337 -14.83 -20.73 -12.79
CA ARG A 337 -14.86 -21.61 -13.97
C ARG A 337 -14.15 -21.00 -15.16
N PHE A 338 -13.20 -21.75 -15.72
CA PHE A 338 -12.62 -21.51 -17.04
C PHE A 338 -13.27 -22.44 -18.07
N ASP A 339 -13.84 -21.89 -19.13
CA ASP A 339 -14.66 -22.61 -20.09
C ASP A 339 -14.04 -22.63 -21.50
N ASN A 340 -13.77 -23.83 -22.01
CA ASN A 340 -13.34 -24.10 -23.38
C ASN A 340 -14.35 -24.99 -24.14
N THR A 341 -15.59 -25.06 -23.67
CA THR A 341 -16.64 -25.91 -24.27
C THR A 341 -17.03 -25.47 -25.68
N TYR A 342 -16.80 -24.20 -26.00
CA TYR A 342 -17.08 -23.64 -27.33
C TYR A 342 -15.96 -23.88 -28.37
N SER A 343 -14.77 -24.31 -27.97
CA SER A 343 -13.69 -24.61 -28.92
C SER A 343 -13.85 -26.00 -29.50
N VAL A 344 -13.83 -26.07 -30.82
CA VAL A 344 -13.97 -27.32 -31.58
C VAL A 344 -12.61 -27.93 -31.95
N LEU A 345 -11.57 -27.09 -32.06
CA LEU A 345 -10.29 -27.48 -32.66
C LEU A 345 -9.12 -27.47 -31.68
N HIS A 346 -9.14 -26.61 -30.66
CA HIS A 346 -7.95 -26.33 -29.86
C HIS A 346 -8.20 -26.45 -28.35
N SER A 347 -7.25 -27.07 -27.65
CA SER A 347 -7.10 -26.90 -26.21
C SER A 347 -6.58 -25.49 -25.91
N LYS A 348 -6.82 -25.02 -24.70
CA LYS A 348 -6.40 -23.69 -24.25
C LYS A 348 -5.52 -23.83 -23.02
N LYS A 349 -4.33 -23.24 -23.07
CA LYS A 349 -3.46 -23.13 -21.90
C LYS A 349 -3.79 -21.85 -21.16
N VAL A 350 -4.07 -21.95 -19.88
CA VAL A 350 -4.53 -20.86 -19.02
C VAL A 350 -3.63 -20.79 -17.80
N SER A 351 -3.04 -19.62 -17.56
CA SER A 351 -2.29 -19.30 -16.36
C SER A 351 -3.12 -18.38 -15.48
N PHE A 352 -3.24 -18.69 -14.20
CA PHE A 352 -4.12 -17.94 -13.30
C PHE A 352 -3.64 -17.95 -11.84
N THR A 353 -4.16 -16.98 -11.07
CA THR A 353 -4.11 -16.90 -9.61
C THR A 353 -5.52 -16.58 -9.13
N VAL A 354 -5.96 -17.24 -8.05
CA VAL A 354 -7.21 -16.93 -7.37
C VAL A 354 -6.95 -16.96 -5.86
N ASP A 355 -7.23 -15.85 -5.19
CA ASP A 355 -7.03 -15.68 -3.75
C ASP A 355 -8.37 -15.39 -3.06
N VAL A 356 -8.50 -15.85 -1.80
CA VAL A 356 -9.57 -15.42 -0.89
C VAL A 356 -8.96 -14.52 0.19
N LEU A 357 -9.38 -13.27 0.23
CA LEU A 357 -8.99 -12.32 1.27
C LEU A 357 -10.05 -12.34 2.38
N LEU A 358 -9.62 -12.63 3.60
CA LEU A 358 -10.50 -12.70 4.76
C LEU A 358 -10.76 -11.29 5.32
N PRO A 359 -11.97 -11.01 5.85
CA PRO A 359 -12.23 -9.76 6.56
C PRO A 359 -11.40 -9.67 7.85
N GLU A 360 -11.15 -8.45 8.34
CA GLU A 360 -10.42 -8.23 9.59
C GLU A 360 -11.04 -9.03 10.77
N GLY A 361 -10.18 -9.57 11.64
CA GLY A 361 -10.59 -10.40 12.78
C GLY A 361 -10.71 -11.90 12.49
N HIS A 362 -10.65 -12.31 11.22
CA HIS A 362 -10.72 -13.73 10.81
C HIS A 362 -9.38 -14.19 10.22
N THR A 363 -8.28 -14.04 10.95
CA THR A 363 -7.01 -14.71 10.57
C THR A 363 -7.10 -16.17 11.01
N GLY A 364 -7.72 -17.02 10.18
CA GLY A 364 -7.68 -18.46 10.39
C GLY A 364 -6.23 -18.94 10.29
N LYS A 365 -5.74 -19.62 11.34
CA LYS A 365 -4.60 -20.53 11.19
C LYS A 365 -4.99 -21.52 10.09
N GLN A 366 -4.31 -21.49 8.96
CA GLN A 366 -4.36 -22.59 7.99
C GLN A 366 -3.90 -23.85 8.75
N ALA A 367 -4.79 -24.84 8.83
CA ALA A 367 -4.50 -26.17 9.34
C ALA A 367 -3.80 -27.01 8.26
#